data_AF-A0A8H3HN03-F1
#
_entry.id   AF-A0A8H3HN03-F1
#
_cell.length_a   1.000
_cell.length_b   1.000
_cell.length_c   1.000
_cell.angle_alpha   90.00
_cell.angle_beta   90.00
_cell.angle_gamma   90.00
#
_symmetry.space_group_name_H-M   'P 1'
#
loop_
_entity.id
_entity.type
_entity.pdbx_description
1 polymer ?
#
loop_
_entity_poly.entity_id
_entity_poly.type
_entity_poly.pdbx_seq_one_letter_code
_entity_poly.pdbx_strand_id
1 'polypeptide(L)'
;MNTMLAARLFTPGLRRGAIQAAAISRPLASLSAVPRPTTQVPQEPIPVGRPDASRSIPHVIRNHQSAPRAEYLLPSDRAEADRLQLQHDMFKTLYDNKNLLSKARLTKDSQVLDSGVGSGAWLSAVAKEIPGINIQGIDIEDNLFPRPAPKNVKLTRMSVLDLPLSWTNRFDLVHQRGFVLGLRREEWPVALAQLYRVTKPGGYIQLLDGNLSRARNVGPANRIQNAMLAELCRRRGLVLNVTDQLADMVRSAGFKDIKEDARNIVMSSRNGQLGLDAWTNQYLAFKGLKTPMLKAGGLNQVQTEGEFDQMIEDMGREWEEKGGECGYVVVCARKPLN
;
A
#
# COMPACT_ATOMS: atom_id res chain seq x y z
N MET A 1 15.74 -8.88 28.28
CA MET A 1 16.39 -9.88 27.41
C MET A 1 15.76 -9.83 26.04
N ASN A 2 16.40 -9.36 24.98
CA ASN A 2 17.12 -8.11 24.71
C ASN A 2 17.11 -8.01 23.18
N THR A 3 16.72 -6.86 22.63
CA THR A 3 17.25 -6.08 21.48
C THR A 3 18.17 -6.68 20.38
N MET A 4 18.64 -7.93 20.47
CA MET A 4 19.61 -8.55 19.57
C MET A 4 19.02 -9.14 18.29
N LEU A 5 17.75 -9.56 18.26
CA LEU A 5 17.17 -10.13 17.04
C LEU A 5 16.92 -9.05 15.97
N ALA A 6 16.44 -7.87 16.40
CA ALA A 6 16.33 -6.69 15.54
C ALA A 6 17.72 -6.17 15.12
N ALA A 7 18.69 -6.08 16.02
CA ALA A 7 20.03 -5.59 15.69
C ALA A 7 20.81 -6.52 14.71
N ARG A 8 20.60 -7.84 14.76
CA ARG A 8 21.23 -8.79 13.82
C ARG A 8 20.67 -8.72 12.39
N LEU A 9 19.48 -8.16 12.20
CA LEU A 9 18.87 -7.96 10.89
C LEU A 9 19.26 -6.62 10.22
N PHE A 10 20.02 -5.77 10.93
CA PHE A 10 20.40 -4.41 10.49
C PHE A 10 21.92 -4.20 10.38
N THR A 11 22.69 -5.22 9.97
CA THR A 11 24.09 -5.03 9.56
C THR A 11 24.18 -4.77 8.05
N PRO A 12 24.53 -3.55 7.59
CA PRO A 12 24.76 -3.29 6.18
C PRO A 12 26.14 -3.82 5.79
N GLY A 13 26.18 -4.76 4.83
CA GLY A 13 27.42 -5.21 4.20
C GLY A 13 27.69 -6.69 4.35
N LEU A 14 27.02 -7.51 3.54
CA LEU A 14 27.58 -8.77 3.07
C LEU A 14 27.20 -8.93 1.60
N ARG A 15 28.24 -9.03 0.76
CA ARG A 15 28.15 -9.03 -0.69
C ARG A 15 27.41 -10.26 -1.22
N ARG A 16 26.74 -10.00 -2.35
CA ARG A 16 26.21 -10.92 -3.37
C ARG A 16 26.90 -12.29 -3.39
N GLY A 17 26.15 -13.32 -3.01
CA GLY A 17 26.32 -14.69 -3.49
C GLY A 17 25.08 -15.04 -4.31
N ALA A 18 25.27 -15.51 -5.54
CA ALA A 18 24.19 -15.97 -6.39
C ALA A 18 23.52 -17.19 -5.73
N ILE A 19 22.24 -17.06 -5.36
CA ILE A 19 21.41 -18.18 -4.93
C ILE A 19 20.18 -18.20 -5.82
N GLN A 20 19.98 -19.37 -6.44
CA GLN A 20 18.97 -19.67 -7.42
C GLN A 20 17.57 -19.44 -6.85
N ALA A 21 16.77 -18.62 -7.54
CA ALA A 21 15.42 -18.29 -7.13
C ALA A 21 14.48 -19.49 -7.35
N ALA A 22 14.00 -20.07 -6.25
CA ALA A 22 12.75 -20.81 -6.23
C ALA A 22 11.78 -20.03 -5.33
N ALA A 23 11.19 -18.96 -5.87
CA ALA A 23 10.06 -18.32 -5.23
C ALA A 23 8.87 -19.28 -5.31
N ILE A 24 8.38 -19.76 -4.17
CA ILE A 24 7.07 -20.41 -4.11
C ILE A 24 6.02 -19.29 -4.10
N SER A 25 5.85 -18.61 -5.24
CA SER A 25 4.61 -17.88 -5.49
C SER A 25 3.56 -18.94 -5.80
N ARG A 26 2.55 -19.06 -4.94
CA ARG A 26 1.37 -19.86 -5.27
C ARG A 26 0.47 -18.99 -6.14
N PRO A 27 0.30 -19.29 -7.45
CA PRO A 27 -0.79 -18.69 -8.19
C PRO A 27 -2.10 -19.14 -7.53
N LEU A 28 -3.06 -18.21 -7.41
CA LEU A 28 -4.44 -18.59 -7.14
C LEU A 28 -4.88 -19.50 -8.29
N ALA A 29 -5.08 -20.79 -8.01
CA ALA A 29 -5.77 -21.68 -8.94
C ALA A 29 -7.09 -21.00 -9.34
N SER A 30 -7.40 -21.01 -10.64
CA SER A 30 -8.65 -20.49 -11.18
C SER A 30 -9.83 -21.19 -10.50
N LEU A 31 -10.43 -20.55 -9.50
CA LEU A 31 -11.68 -21.01 -8.90
C LEU A 31 -12.86 -20.42 -9.68
N SER A 32 -13.02 -20.86 -10.92
CA SER A 32 -14.37 -21.03 -11.43
C SER A 32 -14.96 -22.23 -10.68
N ALA A 33 -15.93 -21.96 -9.80
CA ALA A 33 -16.63 -22.90 -8.92
C ALA A 33 -15.93 -23.28 -7.60
N VAL A 34 -15.81 -22.32 -6.69
CA VAL A 34 -15.92 -22.59 -5.24
C VAL A 34 -17.12 -21.79 -4.73
N PRO A 35 -18.06 -22.41 -3.99
CA PRO A 35 -19.23 -21.72 -3.49
C PRO A 35 -18.79 -20.56 -2.61
N ARG A 36 -19.41 -19.38 -2.79
CA ARG A 36 -19.21 -18.23 -1.91
C ARG A 36 -19.37 -18.70 -0.46
N PRO A 37 -18.41 -18.43 0.44
CA PRO A 37 -18.66 -18.65 1.86
C PRO A 37 -19.79 -17.71 2.28
N THR A 38 -20.96 -18.27 2.55
CA THR A 38 -22.11 -17.58 3.19
C THR A 38 -21.90 -17.37 4.68
N THR A 39 -20.73 -17.70 5.23
CA THR A 39 -20.39 -17.40 6.61
C THR A 39 -19.96 -15.93 6.72
N GLN A 40 -20.95 -15.07 6.93
CA GLN A 40 -20.74 -13.88 7.75
C GLN A 40 -19.93 -14.31 8.98
N VAL A 41 -18.83 -13.62 9.24
CA VAL A 41 -18.19 -13.69 10.55
C VAL A 41 -19.28 -13.39 11.57
N PRO A 42 -19.52 -14.25 12.59
CA PRO A 42 -20.47 -13.92 13.65
C PRO A 42 -20.05 -12.58 14.26
N GLN A 43 -20.86 -11.55 14.05
CA GLN A 43 -20.75 -10.31 14.79
C GLN A 43 -21.36 -10.57 16.16
N GLU A 44 -20.58 -11.17 17.07
CA GLU A 44 -20.94 -11.08 18.47
C GLU A 44 -20.89 -9.60 18.88
N PRO A 45 -21.97 -9.05 19.48
CA PRO A 45 -21.96 -7.68 19.97
C PRO A 45 -20.95 -7.58 21.11
N ILE A 46 -19.78 -7.04 20.81
CA ILE A 46 -18.83 -6.56 21.82
C ILE A 46 -19.59 -5.50 22.65
N PRO A 47 -19.54 -5.54 23.99
CA PRO A 47 -20.23 -4.57 24.83
C PRO A 47 -19.87 -3.15 24.40
N VAL A 48 -20.87 -2.41 23.92
CA VAL A 48 -20.72 -1.00 23.58
C VAL A 48 -20.66 -0.22 24.90
N GLY A 49 -19.47 -0.15 25.47
CA GLY A 49 -19.14 0.95 26.37
C GLY A 49 -19.38 2.26 25.62
N ARG A 50 -20.06 3.22 26.26
CA ARG A 50 -20.22 4.59 25.73
C ARG A 50 -18.86 5.08 25.20
N PRO A 51 -18.80 5.83 24.08
CA PRO A 51 -17.54 6.41 23.63
C PRO A 51 -17.12 7.45 24.66
N ASP A 52 -16.34 7.02 25.65
CA ASP A 52 -15.50 7.95 26.38
C ASP A 52 -14.62 8.61 25.33
N ALA A 53 -14.55 9.94 25.35
CA ALA A 53 -13.73 10.69 24.41
C ALA A 53 -12.29 10.22 24.64
N SER A 54 -11.83 9.28 23.80
CA SER A 54 -10.63 8.49 24.09
C SER A 54 -9.47 9.46 24.22
N ARG A 55 -9.02 9.71 25.46
CA ARG A 55 -7.94 10.66 25.71
C ARG A 55 -6.72 10.16 24.94
N SER A 56 -6.11 11.05 24.15
CA SER A 56 -4.87 10.74 23.45
C SER A 56 -3.86 10.19 24.45
N ILE A 57 -3.27 9.04 24.14
CA ILE A 57 -2.19 8.45 24.95
C ILE A 57 -0.92 9.28 24.68
N PRO A 58 -0.13 9.70 25.68
CA PRO A 58 1.16 10.36 25.44
C PRO A 58 2.13 9.45 24.67
N HIS A 59 2.79 9.99 23.64
CA HIS A 59 3.72 9.22 22.80
C HIS A 59 4.67 10.12 22.00
N VAL A 60 5.72 9.53 21.44
CA VAL A 60 6.58 10.20 20.46
C VAL A 60 5.83 10.34 19.13
N ILE A 61 5.56 11.58 18.74
CA ILE A 61 4.85 11.90 17.49
C ILE A 61 5.82 11.87 16.31
N ARG A 62 5.45 11.12 15.25
CA ARG A 62 6.11 11.21 13.93
C ARG A 62 5.45 12.27 13.06
N ASN A 63 6.18 12.78 12.08
CA ASN A 63 5.62 13.73 11.13
C ASN A 63 4.62 13.02 10.21
N HIS A 64 3.42 13.56 10.09
CA HIS A 64 2.35 13.06 9.20
C HIS A 64 1.90 14.19 8.27
N GLN A 65 1.02 13.84 7.33
CA GLN A 65 0.46 14.77 6.36
C GLN A 65 -0.32 15.88 7.06
N SER A 66 -0.22 17.07 6.49
CA SER A 66 -0.82 18.32 6.98
C SER A 66 -1.93 18.85 6.06
N ALA A 67 -2.02 18.29 4.84
CA ALA A 67 -2.94 18.71 3.81
C ALA A 67 -4.39 18.57 4.31
N PRO A 68 -5.28 19.52 3.97
CA PRO A 68 -6.69 19.40 4.28
C PRO A 68 -7.26 18.10 3.72
N ARG A 69 -8.00 17.35 4.57
CA ARG A 69 -8.59 16.05 4.23
C ARG A 69 -7.57 14.94 3.91
N ALA A 70 -6.32 15.07 4.33
CA ALA A 70 -5.37 13.96 4.25
C ALA A 70 -5.83 12.80 5.14
N GLU A 71 -6.16 11.67 4.51
CA GLU A 71 -6.54 10.44 5.23
C GLU A 71 -5.40 9.43 5.34
N TYR A 72 -4.29 9.66 4.63
CA TYR A 72 -3.16 8.74 4.66
C TYR A 72 -2.62 8.58 6.08
N LEU A 73 -2.67 7.35 6.59
CA LEU A 73 -2.39 7.08 8.00
C LEU A 73 -0.90 6.97 8.33
N LEU A 74 -0.04 6.73 7.34
CA LEU A 74 1.39 6.52 7.58
C LEU A 74 2.17 7.85 7.61
N PRO A 75 3.34 7.89 8.25
CA PRO A 75 4.14 9.11 8.38
C PRO A 75 4.56 9.70 7.02
N SER A 76 5.12 10.91 7.03
CA SER A 76 5.72 11.57 5.86
C SER A 76 7.15 12.05 6.18
N ASP A 77 7.93 11.20 6.83
CA ASP A 77 9.32 11.48 7.22
C ASP A 77 10.32 10.59 6.47
N ARG A 78 11.62 10.76 6.75
CA ARG A 78 12.68 10.03 6.05
C ARG A 78 12.60 8.52 6.23
N ALA A 79 12.25 8.04 7.42
CA ALA A 79 12.12 6.61 7.67
C ALA A 79 10.95 6.01 6.89
N GLU A 80 9.88 6.76 6.66
CA GLU A 80 8.84 6.35 5.71
C GLU A 80 9.36 6.32 4.27
N ALA A 81 10.15 7.31 3.85
CA ALA A 81 10.72 7.32 2.49
C ALA A 81 11.55 6.05 2.21
N ASP A 82 12.38 5.64 3.19
CA ASP A 82 13.20 4.43 3.10
C ASP A 82 12.32 3.16 3.10
N ARG A 83 11.24 3.12 3.90
CA ARG A 83 10.26 2.02 3.87
C ARG A 83 9.55 1.93 2.50
N LEU A 84 9.16 3.05 1.90
CA LEU A 84 8.53 3.08 0.56
C LEU A 84 9.49 2.64 -0.56
N GLN A 85 10.79 2.87 -0.39
CA GLN A 85 11.81 2.32 -1.28
C GLN A 85 11.89 0.79 -1.15
N LEU A 86 11.96 0.26 0.08
CA LEU A 86 11.90 -1.18 0.33
C LEU A 86 10.62 -1.81 -0.24
N GLN A 87 9.48 -1.15 -0.05
CA GLN A 87 8.19 -1.59 -0.59
C GLN A 87 8.21 -1.67 -2.12
N HIS A 88 8.88 -0.72 -2.79
CA HIS A 88 9.05 -0.75 -4.24
C HIS A 88 9.86 -1.96 -4.70
N ASP A 89 11.01 -2.20 -4.09
CA ASP A 89 11.90 -3.31 -4.46
C ASP A 89 11.22 -4.67 -4.19
N MET A 90 10.48 -4.76 -3.09
CA MET A 90 9.63 -5.90 -2.76
C MET A 90 8.54 -6.13 -3.83
N PHE A 91 7.78 -5.10 -4.22
CA PHE A 91 6.75 -5.25 -5.27
C PHE A 91 7.34 -5.62 -6.61
N LYS A 92 8.45 -5.00 -7.00
CA LYS A 92 9.14 -5.34 -8.25
C LYS A 92 9.52 -6.82 -8.26
N THR A 93 10.11 -7.31 -7.17
CA THR A 93 10.48 -8.73 -7.02
C THR A 93 9.25 -9.64 -7.02
N LEU A 94 8.19 -9.26 -6.31
CA LEU A 94 6.94 -10.02 -6.23
C LEU A 94 6.27 -10.18 -7.60
N TYR A 95 6.36 -9.17 -8.47
CA TYR A 95 5.76 -9.16 -9.81
C TYR A 95 6.81 -9.34 -10.91
N ASP A 96 7.64 -10.37 -10.76
CA ASP A 96 8.55 -10.91 -11.80
C ASP A 96 9.60 -9.90 -12.28
N ASN A 97 10.10 -9.06 -11.37
CA ASN A 97 11.08 -8.00 -11.61
C ASN A 97 10.60 -6.89 -12.57
N LYS A 98 9.29 -6.66 -12.67
CA LYS A 98 8.69 -5.66 -13.58
C LYS A 98 8.11 -4.45 -12.85
N ASN A 99 8.32 -3.27 -13.40
CA ASN A 99 7.65 -2.03 -12.97
C ASN A 99 6.37 -1.76 -13.75
N LEU A 100 6.35 -2.15 -15.04
CA LEU A 100 5.21 -2.04 -15.94
C LEU A 100 4.52 -3.40 -16.01
N LEU A 101 3.35 -3.50 -15.38
CA LEU A 101 2.52 -4.69 -15.26
C LEU A 101 1.33 -4.65 -16.24
N SER A 102 0.99 -3.47 -16.73
CA SER A 102 0.00 -3.30 -17.80
C SER A 102 0.55 -3.71 -19.17
N LYS A 103 -0.32 -3.80 -20.18
CA LYS A 103 0.07 -4.03 -21.58
C LYS A 103 0.48 -2.74 -22.31
N ALA A 104 0.59 -1.62 -21.61
CA ALA A 104 0.98 -0.35 -22.21
C ALA A 104 2.37 -0.45 -22.83
N ARG A 105 2.51 -0.04 -24.10
CA ARG A 105 3.79 0.04 -24.80
C ARG A 105 4.30 1.47 -24.71
N LEU A 106 5.06 1.75 -23.66
CA LEU A 106 5.58 3.09 -23.39
C LEU A 106 6.88 3.35 -24.15
N THR A 107 7.03 4.59 -24.60
CA THR A 107 8.25 5.12 -25.25
C THR A 107 8.66 6.41 -24.55
N LYS A 108 9.79 7.01 -24.97
CA LYS A 108 10.21 8.33 -24.49
C LYS A 108 9.16 9.44 -24.73
N ASP A 109 8.29 9.27 -25.71
CA ASP A 109 7.27 10.26 -26.08
C ASP A 109 5.95 10.06 -25.31
N SER A 110 5.83 8.93 -24.58
CA SER A 110 4.67 8.66 -23.75
C SER A 110 4.55 9.64 -22.58
N GLN A 111 3.30 9.94 -22.22
CA GLN A 111 2.91 10.74 -21.06
C GLN A 111 2.39 9.81 -19.96
N VAL A 112 3.02 9.82 -18.80
CA VAL A 112 2.64 8.98 -17.66
C VAL A 112 2.20 9.84 -16.48
N LEU A 113 1.13 9.45 -15.80
CA LEU A 113 0.74 10.01 -14.50
C LEU A 113 1.11 9.01 -13.40
N ASP A 114 1.83 9.46 -12.37
CA ASP A 114 2.02 8.72 -11.12
C ASP A 114 1.20 9.41 -10.02
N SER A 115 0.13 8.77 -9.56
CA SER A 115 -0.80 9.27 -8.55
C SER A 115 -0.45 8.72 -7.17
N GLY A 116 -0.08 9.60 -6.24
CA GLY A 116 0.47 9.25 -4.93
C GLY A 116 1.93 8.85 -5.04
N VAL A 117 2.76 9.81 -5.45
CA VAL A 117 4.19 9.64 -5.69
C VAL A 117 4.93 9.08 -4.47
N GLY A 118 4.58 9.53 -3.26
CA GLY A 118 5.33 9.23 -2.05
C GLY A 118 6.81 9.55 -2.21
N SER A 119 7.68 8.56 -2.00
CA SER A 119 9.14 8.70 -2.17
C SER A 119 9.61 8.83 -3.63
N GLY A 120 8.72 8.58 -4.60
CA GLY A 120 9.06 8.57 -6.03
C GLY A 120 9.85 7.35 -6.49
N ALA A 121 9.91 6.27 -5.69
CA ALA A 121 10.66 5.06 -6.04
C ALA A 121 10.23 4.45 -7.38
N TRP A 122 8.91 4.33 -7.62
CA TRP A 122 8.39 3.76 -8.87
C TRP A 122 8.68 4.64 -10.08
N LEU A 123 8.31 5.93 -10.05
CA LEU A 123 8.57 6.83 -11.18
C LEU A 123 10.06 6.95 -11.49
N SER A 124 10.91 6.87 -10.47
CA SER A 124 12.37 6.94 -10.65
C SER A 124 12.90 5.70 -11.33
N ALA A 125 12.34 4.52 -11.02
CA ALA A 125 12.69 3.28 -11.69
C ALA A 125 12.21 3.28 -13.15
N VAL A 126 10.98 3.70 -13.42
CA VAL A 126 10.44 3.79 -14.78
C VAL A 126 11.21 4.81 -15.63
N ALA A 127 11.56 5.97 -15.08
CA ALA A 127 12.36 6.98 -15.79
C ALA A 127 13.77 6.49 -16.15
N LYS A 128 14.33 5.54 -15.40
CA LYS A 128 15.60 4.87 -15.71
C LYS A 128 15.42 3.78 -16.78
N GLU A 129 14.33 3.02 -16.71
CA GLU A 129 14.03 1.95 -17.68
C GLU A 129 13.66 2.50 -19.06
N ILE A 130 13.05 3.70 -19.12
CA ILE A 130 12.68 4.39 -20.36
C ILE A 130 13.26 5.81 -20.34
N PRO A 131 14.56 5.99 -20.66
CA PRO A 131 15.19 7.30 -20.69
C PRO A 131 14.43 8.25 -21.63
N GLY A 132 14.10 9.44 -21.12
CA GLY A 132 13.33 10.44 -21.90
C GLY A 132 11.83 10.47 -21.62
N ILE A 133 11.26 9.44 -20.99
CA ILE A 133 9.81 9.38 -20.73
C ILE A 133 9.32 10.55 -19.88
N ASN A 134 8.15 11.08 -20.23
CA ASN A 134 7.55 12.21 -19.52
C ASN A 134 6.63 11.70 -18.42
N ILE A 135 7.00 11.95 -17.16
CA ILE A 135 6.19 11.55 -16.00
C ILE A 135 5.72 12.79 -15.24
N GLN A 136 4.41 12.92 -15.08
CA GLN A 136 3.79 13.83 -14.14
C GLN A 136 3.50 13.05 -12.85
N GLY A 137 4.17 13.40 -11.77
CA GLY A 137 3.88 12.89 -10.43
C GLY A 137 2.98 13.86 -9.67
N ILE A 138 1.99 13.33 -8.96
CA ILE A 138 1.16 14.09 -8.01
C ILE A 138 1.09 13.40 -6.65
N ASP A 139 1.01 14.20 -5.60
CA ASP A 139 0.75 13.72 -4.24
C ASP A 139 0.12 14.86 -3.42
N ILE A 140 -0.65 14.53 -2.39
CA ILE A 140 -1.25 15.54 -1.50
C ILE A 140 -0.20 16.27 -0.65
N GLU A 141 1.01 15.71 -0.54
CA GLU A 141 2.18 16.29 0.14
C GLU A 141 3.44 16.22 -0.71
N ASP A 142 4.37 17.16 -0.50
CA ASP A 142 5.65 17.22 -1.22
C ASP A 142 6.88 16.87 -0.34
N ASN A 143 6.64 16.50 0.92
CA ASN A 143 7.67 16.13 1.90
C ASN A 143 8.53 14.95 1.45
N LEU A 144 7.92 13.98 0.76
CA LEU A 144 8.58 12.76 0.31
C LEU A 144 9.08 12.83 -1.14
N PHE A 145 8.80 13.92 -1.85
CA PHE A 145 9.24 14.06 -3.24
C PHE A 145 10.76 13.86 -3.38
N PRO A 146 11.22 13.13 -4.41
CA PRO A 146 12.64 12.95 -4.65
C PRO A 146 13.29 14.30 -4.96
N ARG A 147 14.41 14.57 -4.28
CA ARG A 147 15.23 15.79 -4.44
C ARG A 147 16.69 15.38 -4.68
N PRO A 148 17.26 15.64 -5.88
CA PRO A 148 16.61 16.19 -7.07
C PRO A 148 15.67 15.19 -7.75
N ALA A 149 14.62 15.69 -8.41
CA ALA A 149 13.77 14.87 -9.27
C ALA A 149 14.49 14.53 -10.60
N PRO A 150 14.18 13.39 -11.25
CA PRO A 150 14.70 13.10 -12.59
C PRO A 150 14.29 14.17 -13.62
N LYS A 151 15.14 14.44 -14.61
CA LYS A 151 14.97 15.56 -15.56
C LYS A 151 13.60 15.62 -16.27
N ASN A 152 13.03 14.46 -16.61
CA ASN A 152 11.75 14.35 -17.34
C ASN A 152 10.56 14.05 -16.41
N VAL A 153 10.73 14.31 -15.11
CA VAL A 153 9.71 14.14 -14.08
C VAL A 153 9.30 15.51 -13.57
N LYS A 154 8.01 15.82 -13.66
CA LYS A 154 7.41 16.99 -13.00
C LYS A 154 6.61 16.52 -11.79
N LEU A 155 6.90 17.07 -10.62
CA LEU A 155 6.19 16.77 -9.38
C LEU A 155 5.29 17.93 -8.99
N THR A 156 4.09 17.64 -8.49
CA THR A 156 3.12 18.68 -8.14
C THR A 156 2.31 18.24 -6.93
N ARG A 157 2.20 19.12 -5.92
CA ARG A 157 1.32 18.89 -4.77
C ARG A 157 -0.13 19.05 -5.22
N MET A 158 -0.89 17.97 -5.25
CA MET A 158 -2.24 17.90 -5.82
C MET A 158 -2.96 16.62 -5.37
N SER A 159 -4.27 16.73 -5.12
CA SER A 159 -5.12 15.57 -4.83
C SER A 159 -5.59 14.89 -6.12
N VAL A 160 -5.66 13.56 -6.10
CA VAL A 160 -6.27 12.77 -7.20
C VAL A 160 -7.76 13.06 -7.36
N LEU A 161 -8.41 13.61 -6.33
CA LEU A 161 -9.85 13.91 -6.33
C LEU A 161 -10.20 15.14 -7.19
N ASP A 162 -9.22 16.01 -7.45
CA ASP A 162 -9.40 17.26 -8.18
C ASP A 162 -8.24 17.50 -9.16
N LEU A 163 -8.23 16.71 -10.25
CA LEU A 163 -7.24 16.86 -11.31
C LEU A 163 -7.66 17.95 -12.31
N PRO A 164 -6.72 18.69 -12.91
CA PRO A 164 -7.03 19.72 -13.89
C PRO A 164 -7.88 19.20 -15.07
N LEU A 165 -8.86 19.99 -15.50
CA LEU A 165 -9.68 19.65 -16.67
C LEU A 165 -8.85 19.55 -17.95
N SER A 166 -7.77 20.33 -18.05
CA SER A 166 -6.80 20.28 -19.16
C SER A 166 -6.03 18.97 -19.27
N TRP A 167 -6.14 18.06 -18.29
CA TRP A 167 -5.50 16.74 -18.32
C TRP A 167 -6.40 15.64 -18.90
N THR A 168 -7.61 15.98 -19.36
CA THR A 168 -8.51 15.02 -20.01
C THR A 168 -7.80 14.35 -21.20
N ASN A 169 -7.85 13.01 -21.27
CA ASN A 169 -7.23 12.21 -22.32
C ASN A 169 -5.74 12.55 -22.55
N ARG A 170 -4.97 12.75 -21.49
CA ARG A 170 -3.57 13.19 -21.57
C ARG A 170 -2.55 12.07 -21.43
N PHE A 171 -2.84 11.03 -20.64
CA PHE A 171 -1.83 10.06 -20.24
C PHE A 171 -2.00 8.70 -20.93
N ASP A 172 -0.90 8.15 -21.44
CA ASP A 172 -0.82 6.81 -22.04
C ASP A 172 -0.87 5.71 -20.96
N LEU A 173 -0.29 6.00 -19.78
CA LEU A 173 -0.41 5.19 -18.57
C LEU A 173 -0.70 6.08 -17.36
N VAL A 174 -1.62 5.62 -16.52
CA VAL A 174 -1.86 6.19 -15.19
C VAL A 174 -1.56 5.11 -14.14
N HIS A 175 -0.58 5.37 -13.29
CA HIS A 175 -0.15 4.50 -12.22
C HIS A 175 -0.63 5.04 -10.86
N GLN A 176 -1.00 4.13 -9.96
CA GLN A 176 -1.32 4.46 -8.57
C GLN A 176 -1.03 3.24 -7.68
N ARG A 177 -0.49 3.45 -6.48
CA ARG A 177 -0.32 2.36 -5.51
C ARG A 177 -0.41 2.78 -4.05
N GLY A 178 -0.90 1.87 -3.21
CA GLY A 178 -0.93 2.04 -1.75
C GLY A 178 -2.01 3.00 -1.22
N PHE A 179 -3.17 3.03 -1.86
CA PHE A 179 -4.27 3.95 -1.53
C PHE A 179 -5.28 3.35 -0.53
N VAL A 180 -5.15 2.09 -0.12
CA VAL A 180 -6.02 1.43 0.89
C VAL A 180 -6.12 2.21 2.20
N LEU A 181 -5.05 2.95 2.57
CA LEU A 181 -5.04 3.83 3.73
C LEU A 181 -5.15 5.32 3.38
N GLY A 182 -5.34 5.69 2.10
CA GLY A 182 -5.27 7.07 1.61
C GLY A 182 -6.56 7.63 1.02
N LEU A 183 -7.58 6.80 0.79
CA LEU A 183 -8.90 7.22 0.30
C LEU A 183 -10.04 6.64 1.13
N ARG A 184 -11.01 7.48 1.45
CA ARG A 184 -12.27 7.05 2.06
C ARG A 184 -13.15 6.33 1.04
N ARG A 185 -14.10 5.56 1.55
CA ARG A 185 -15.07 4.80 0.74
C ARG A 185 -15.73 5.64 -0.35
N GLU A 186 -16.18 6.84 -0.01
CA GLU A 186 -16.87 7.77 -0.91
C GLU A 186 -15.94 8.44 -1.93
N GLU A 187 -14.62 8.43 -1.68
CA GLU A 187 -13.63 9.08 -2.53
C GLU A 187 -13.11 8.16 -3.63
N TRP A 188 -13.19 6.84 -3.46
CA TRP A 188 -12.79 5.86 -4.48
C TRP A 188 -13.48 6.05 -5.84
N PRO A 189 -14.82 6.20 -5.93
CA PRO A 189 -15.48 6.46 -7.20
C PRO A 189 -15.02 7.78 -7.85
N VAL A 190 -14.78 8.82 -7.05
CA VAL A 190 -14.32 10.13 -7.54
C VAL A 190 -12.90 10.01 -8.11
N ALA A 191 -11.98 9.39 -7.36
CA ALA A 191 -10.62 9.16 -7.81
C ALA A 191 -10.61 8.35 -9.12
N LEU A 192 -11.33 7.23 -9.18
CA LEU A 192 -11.40 6.38 -10.38
C LEU A 192 -12.00 7.10 -11.59
N ALA A 193 -13.00 7.98 -11.38
CA ALA A 193 -13.54 8.82 -12.45
C ALA A 193 -12.49 9.83 -12.96
N GLN A 194 -11.69 10.43 -12.06
CA GLN A 194 -10.58 11.31 -12.43
C GLN A 194 -9.51 10.55 -13.22
N LEU A 195 -9.09 9.36 -12.74
CA LEU A 195 -8.14 8.51 -13.45
C LEU A 195 -8.67 8.14 -14.85
N TYR A 196 -9.92 7.72 -14.96
CA TYR A 196 -10.56 7.45 -16.26
C TYR A 196 -10.54 8.66 -17.19
N ARG A 197 -10.91 9.84 -16.69
CA ARG A 197 -10.95 11.07 -17.49
C ARG A 197 -9.58 11.42 -18.04
N VAL A 198 -8.52 11.32 -17.24
CA VAL A 198 -7.17 11.74 -17.65
C VAL A 198 -6.41 10.69 -18.48
N THR A 199 -6.79 9.41 -18.40
CA THR A 199 -6.27 8.38 -19.31
C THR A 199 -6.74 8.65 -20.75
N LYS A 200 -5.83 8.55 -21.72
CA LYS A 200 -6.16 8.61 -23.16
C LYS A 200 -7.08 7.47 -23.57
N PRO A 201 -7.94 7.63 -24.59
CA PRO A 201 -8.57 6.49 -25.25
C PRO A 201 -7.51 5.48 -25.70
N GLY A 202 -7.70 4.21 -25.36
CA GLY A 202 -6.70 3.16 -25.57
C GLY A 202 -5.51 3.13 -24.60
N GLY A 203 -5.37 4.13 -23.74
CA GLY A 203 -4.40 4.16 -22.65
C GLY A 203 -4.78 3.22 -21.50
N TYR A 204 -3.85 3.04 -20.56
CA TYR A 204 -4.00 2.07 -19.47
C TYR A 204 -3.98 2.72 -18.09
N ILE A 205 -4.59 2.02 -17.13
CA ILE A 205 -4.30 2.19 -15.71
C ILE A 205 -3.55 0.97 -15.18
N GLN A 206 -2.74 1.21 -14.14
CA GLN A 206 -2.10 0.18 -13.32
C GLN A 206 -2.23 0.58 -11.86
N LEU A 207 -3.11 -0.12 -11.14
CA LEU A 207 -3.38 0.12 -9.72
C LEU A 207 -2.80 -1.06 -8.91
N LEU A 208 -2.07 -0.79 -7.83
CA LEU A 208 -1.57 -1.82 -6.91
C LEU A 208 -1.94 -1.47 -5.49
N ASP A 209 -2.65 -2.37 -4.79
CA ASP A 209 -2.95 -2.16 -3.38
C ASP A 209 -2.82 -3.41 -2.51
N GLY A 210 -2.73 -3.18 -1.20
CA GLY A 210 -2.71 -4.23 -0.20
C GLY A 210 -4.11 -4.75 0.11
N ASN A 211 -4.25 -6.07 0.26
CA ASN A 211 -5.44 -6.66 0.88
C ASN A 211 -5.17 -6.87 2.37
N LEU A 212 -5.44 -5.83 3.16
CA LEU A 212 -5.16 -5.83 4.60
C LEU A 212 -6.20 -6.65 5.39
N SER A 213 -7.36 -6.92 4.80
CA SER A 213 -8.41 -7.74 5.42
C SER A 213 -8.12 -9.24 5.43
N ARG A 214 -7.25 -9.70 4.53
CA ARG A 214 -6.85 -11.11 4.40
C ARG A 214 -5.60 -11.47 5.20
N ALA A 215 -5.10 -10.55 6.02
CA ALA A 215 -3.93 -10.81 6.86
C ALA A 215 -4.23 -11.98 7.80
N ARG A 216 -3.44 -13.07 7.67
CA ARG A 216 -3.64 -14.27 8.47
C ARG A 216 -3.31 -13.96 9.92
N ASN A 217 -4.30 -14.12 10.81
CA ASN A 217 -4.07 -14.11 12.24
C ASN A 217 -3.22 -15.32 12.63
N VAL A 218 -2.00 -15.05 13.08
CA VAL A 218 -1.05 -16.08 13.50
C VAL A 218 -0.77 -16.06 15.01
N GLY A 219 -1.35 -15.12 15.76
CA GLY A 219 -1.19 -15.09 17.21
C GLY A 219 -1.94 -13.95 17.91
N PRO A 220 -1.92 -13.93 19.26
CA PRO A 220 -2.58 -12.91 20.07
C PRO A 220 -2.20 -11.47 19.71
N ALA A 221 -0.91 -11.16 19.51
CA ALA A 221 -0.48 -9.79 19.23
C ALA A 221 -0.94 -9.35 17.84
N ASN A 222 -0.87 -10.23 16.84
CA ASN A 222 -1.38 -9.95 15.51
C ASN A 222 -2.92 -9.79 15.48
N ARG A 223 -3.68 -10.49 16.34
CA ARG A 223 -5.13 -10.20 16.52
C ARG A 223 -5.38 -8.79 16.99
N ILE A 224 -4.65 -8.36 18.02
CA ILE A 224 -4.78 -7.03 18.60
C ILE A 224 -4.47 -5.97 17.54
N GLN A 225 -3.34 -6.11 16.84
CA GLN A 225 -2.98 -5.21 15.75
C GLN A 225 -4.06 -5.15 14.66
N ASN A 226 -4.60 -6.31 14.22
CA ASN A 226 -5.63 -6.36 13.19
C ASN A 226 -6.92 -5.66 13.66
N ALA A 227 -7.32 -5.84 14.92
CA ALA A 227 -8.48 -5.17 15.50
C ALA A 227 -8.27 -3.65 15.59
N MET A 228 -7.08 -3.20 16.00
CA MET A 228 -6.72 -1.78 16.02
C MET A 228 -6.78 -1.17 14.62
N LEU A 229 -6.19 -1.82 13.62
CA LEU A 229 -6.23 -1.33 12.24
C LEU A 229 -7.67 -1.25 11.72
N ALA A 230 -8.48 -2.28 11.95
CA ALA A 230 -9.88 -2.33 11.54
C ALA A 230 -10.69 -1.19 12.16
N GLU A 231 -10.55 -0.97 13.47
CA GLU A 231 -11.28 0.10 14.15
C GLU A 231 -10.83 1.49 13.70
N LEU A 232 -9.52 1.71 13.50
CA LEU A 232 -9.01 2.98 13.00
C LEU A 232 -9.54 3.28 11.60
N CYS A 233 -9.47 2.31 10.68
CA CYS A 233 -10.00 2.46 9.33
C CYS A 233 -11.51 2.70 9.33
N ARG A 234 -12.27 2.00 10.19
CA ARG A 234 -13.72 2.23 10.36
C ARG A 234 -14.02 3.65 10.80
N ARG A 235 -13.31 4.18 11.81
CA ARG A 235 -13.46 5.57 12.29
C ARG A 235 -13.11 6.62 11.23
N ARG A 236 -12.24 6.28 10.28
CA ARG A 236 -11.75 7.16 9.21
C ARG A 236 -12.49 6.99 7.88
N GLY A 237 -13.43 6.05 7.79
CA GLY A 237 -14.13 5.75 6.53
C GLY A 237 -13.28 5.03 5.48
N LEU A 238 -12.13 4.48 5.86
CA LEU A 238 -11.21 3.75 4.98
C LEU A 238 -11.68 2.31 4.74
N VAL A 239 -11.32 1.72 3.59
CA VAL A 239 -11.78 0.39 3.16
C VAL A 239 -10.62 -0.61 3.13
N LEU A 240 -10.44 -1.38 4.21
CA LEU A 240 -9.33 -2.35 4.33
C LEU A 240 -9.30 -3.45 3.27
N ASN A 241 -10.47 -3.78 2.72
CA ASN A 241 -10.63 -4.81 1.72
C ASN A 241 -10.93 -4.24 0.33
N VAL A 242 -10.44 -3.03 0.04
CA VAL A 242 -10.72 -2.34 -1.23
C VAL A 242 -10.38 -3.19 -2.45
N THR A 243 -9.33 -4.01 -2.35
CA THR A 243 -8.88 -4.90 -3.42
C THR A 243 -9.87 -6.00 -3.77
N ASP A 244 -10.81 -6.35 -2.88
CA ASP A 244 -11.91 -7.29 -3.21
C ASP A 244 -12.92 -6.69 -4.20
N GLN A 245 -12.98 -5.35 -4.29
CA GLN A 245 -13.95 -4.61 -5.11
C GLN A 245 -13.28 -3.75 -6.19
N LEU A 246 -11.95 -3.66 -6.20
CA LEU A 246 -11.21 -2.70 -7.02
C LEU A 246 -11.46 -2.90 -8.51
N ALA A 247 -11.47 -4.14 -8.99
CA ALA A 247 -11.76 -4.44 -10.39
C ALA A 247 -13.19 -4.08 -10.80
N ASP A 248 -14.17 -4.28 -9.91
CA ASP A 248 -15.56 -3.89 -10.15
C ASP A 248 -15.72 -2.36 -10.18
N MET A 249 -15.04 -1.65 -9.29
CA MET A 249 -15.02 -0.18 -9.31
C MET A 249 -14.34 0.36 -10.56
N VAL A 250 -13.21 -0.24 -10.98
CA VAL A 250 -12.53 0.09 -12.24
C VAL A 250 -13.44 -0.14 -13.45
N ARG A 251 -14.17 -1.27 -13.48
CA ARG A 251 -15.14 -1.57 -14.54
C ARG A 251 -16.28 -0.56 -14.56
N SER A 252 -16.79 -0.18 -13.38
CA SER A 252 -17.87 0.79 -13.21
C SER A 252 -17.45 2.20 -13.65
N ALA A 253 -16.17 2.56 -13.50
CA ALA A 253 -15.61 3.81 -13.98
C ALA A 253 -15.51 3.88 -15.53
N GLY A 254 -15.74 2.77 -16.24
CA GLY A 254 -15.79 2.72 -17.71
C GLY A 254 -14.62 1.98 -18.36
N PHE A 255 -13.63 1.52 -17.59
CA PHE A 255 -12.52 0.75 -18.15
C PHE A 255 -12.95 -0.64 -18.65
N LYS A 256 -12.18 -1.18 -19.59
CA LYS A 256 -12.34 -2.51 -20.20
C LYS A 256 -11.03 -3.29 -20.11
N ASP A 257 -11.06 -4.54 -20.59
CA ASP A 257 -9.88 -5.42 -20.62
C ASP A 257 -9.22 -5.59 -19.24
N ILE A 258 -10.03 -5.64 -18.18
CA ILE A 258 -9.58 -5.69 -16.79
C ILE A 258 -8.81 -6.99 -16.55
N LYS A 259 -7.63 -6.86 -15.96
CA LYS A 259 -6.78 -7.96 -15.50
C LYS A 259 -6.42 -7.77 -14.04
N GLU A 260 -6.61 -8.82 -13.27
CA GLU A 260 -6.25 -8.88 -11.86
C GLU A 260 -5.10 -9.88 -11.68
N ASP A 261 -4.04 -9.48 -10.98
CA ASP A 261 -2.97 -10.36 -10.51
C ASP A 261 -2.87 -10.20 -8.99
N ALA A 262 -3.28 -11.23 -8.26
CA ALA A 262 -3.29 -11.25 -6.81
C ALA A 262 -2.21 -12.22 -6.31
N ARG A 263 -1.29 -11.71 -5.50
CA ARG A 263 -0.16 -12.48 -4.96
C ARG A 263 -0.08 -12.30 -3.45
N ASN A 264 0.16 -13.40 -2.74
CA ASN A 264 0.41 -13.40 -1.30
C ASN A 264 1.89 -13.61 -1.01
N ILE A 265 2.38 -12.98 0.06
CA ILE A 265 3.73 -13.22 0.60
C ILE A 265 3.62 -13.64 2.05
N VAL A 266 4.35 -14.71 2.41
CA VAL A 266 4.61 -15.08 3.81
C VAL A 266 5.71 -14.17 4.36
N MET A 267 5.38 -13.41 5.39
CA MET A 267 6.23 -12.43 6.08
C MET A 267 7.13 -13.15 7.10
N SER A 268 8.16 -13.83 6.60
CA SER A 268 9.17 -14.49 7.44
C SER A 268 10.48 -14.60 6.67
N SER A 269 11.61 -14.48 7.37
CA SER A 269 12.94 -14.70 6.81
C SER A 269 13.12 -16.12 6.24
N ARG A 270 12.38 -17.10 6.77
CA ARG A 270 12.30 -18.48 6.25
C ARG A 270 11.74 -18.56 4.83
N ASN A 271 11.08 -17.50 4.34
CA ASN A 271 10.60 -17.38 2.97
C ASN A 271 11.58 -16.60 2.06
N GLY A 272 12.87 -16.60 2.41
CA GLY A 272 13.94 -15.94 1.67
C GLY A 272 13.91 -14.41 1.79
N GLN A 273 14.70 -13.74 0.95
CA GLN A 273 14.83 -12.27 0.99
C GLN A 273 13.49 -11.56 0.80
N LEU A 274 12.65 -12.03 -0.13
CA LEU A 274 11.33 -11.44 -0.36
C LEU A 274 10.42 -11.53 0.88
N GLY A 275 10.49 -12.64 1.63
CA GLY A 275 9.76 -12.80 2.88
C GLY A 275 10.26 -11.86 3.99
N LEU A 276 11.58 -11.68 4.09
CA LEU A 276 12.19 -10.73 5.03
C LEU A 276 11.85 -9.28 4.69
N ASP A 277 11.89 -8.91 3.41
CA ASP A 277 11.53 -7.57 2.93
C ASP A 277 10.05 -7.28 3.20
N ALA A 278 9.17 -8.26 2.97
CA ALA A 278 7.74 -8.14 3.27
C ALA A 278 7.48 -7.99 4.77
N TRP A 279 8.15 -8.79 5.60
CA TRP A 279 8.09 -8.67 7.06
C TRP A 279 8.54 -7.28 7.51
N THR A 280 9.71 -6.83 7.04
CA THR A 280 10.30 -5.55 7.42
C THR A 280 9.41 -4.38 6.98
N ASN A 281 8.93 -4.41 5.75
CA ASN A 281 8.04 -3.39 5.22
C ASN A 281 6.75 -3.27 6.04
N GLN A 282 6.09 -4.39 6.34
CA GLN A 282 4.83 -4.35 7.10
C GLN A 282 5.06 -4.00 8.57
N TYR A 283 6.07 -4.55 9.21
CA TYR A 283 6.45 -4.21 10.59
C TYR A 283 6.70 -2.69 10.73
N LEU A 284 7.45 -2.08 9.81
CA LEU A 284 7.69 -0.64 9.80
C LEU A 284 6.43 0.19 9.51
N ALA A 285 5.55 -0.30 8.64
CA ALA A 285 4.27 0.36 8.37
C ALA A 285 3.40 0.40 9.65
N PHE A 286 3.24 -0.73 10.34
CA PHE A 286 2.45 -0.77 11.58
C PHE A 286 3.08 0.06 12.71
N LYS A 287 4.41 0.07 12.82
CA LYS A 287 5.11 0.99 13.72
C LYS A 287 4.83 2.46 13.37
N GLY A 288 4.67 2.77 12.07
CA GLY A 288 4.26 4.08 11.57
C GLY A 288 2.83 4.49 11.95
N LEU A 289 1.95 3.52 12.24
CA LEU A 289 0.57 3.78 12.68
C LEU A 289 0.45 4.13 14.17
N LYS A 290 1.57 4.15 14.92
CA LYS A 290 1.58 4.54 16.34
C LYS A 290 0.85 5.85 16.59
N THR A 291 1.25 6.93 15.90
CA THR A 291 0.68 8.27 16.12
C THR A 291 -0.85 8.30 15.94
N PRO A 292 -1.42 7.85 14.80
CA PRO A 292 -2.89 7.89 14.65
C PRO A 292 -3.62 6.95 15.62
N MET A 293 -3.04 5.80 15.99
CA MET A 293 -3.66 4.86 16.93
C MET A 293 -3.66 5.39 18.37
N LEU A 294 -2.56 5.97 18.84
CA LEU A 294 -2.44 6.51 20.19
C LEU A 294 -3.17 7.85 20.35
N LYS A 295 -3.25 8.68 19.30
CA LYS A 295 -4.17 9.83 19.26
C LYS A 295 -5.64 9.43 19.37
N ALA A 296 -6.00 8.25 18.87
CA ALA A 296 -7.33 7.65 19.01
C ALA A 296 -7.48 6.85 20.31
N GLY A 297 -6.66 7.15 21.32
CA GLY A 297 -6.71 6.56 22.67
C GLY A 297 -6.44 5.05 22.69
N GLY A 298 -5.58 4.57 21.79
CA GLY A 298 -5.19 3.15 21.75
C GLY A 298 -6.31 2.20 21.33
N LEU A 299 -7.45 2.73 20.85
CA LEU A 299 -8.55 1.98 20.27
C LEU A 299 -9.08 0.86 21.17
N ASN A 300 -9.05 1.10 22.49
CA ASN A 300 -9.44 0.15 23.55
C ASN A 300 -8.60 -1.14 23.59
N GLN A 301 -7.41 -1.14 22.99
CA GLN A 301 -6.51 -2.30 22.95
C GLN A 301 -5.23 -2.08 23.76
N VAL A 302 -4.76 -0.84 23.86
CA VAL A 302 -3.57 -0.45 24.62
C VAL A 302 -3.83 0.85 25.38
N GLN A 303 -3.17 1.04 26.52
CA GLN A 303 -3.31 2.19 27.41
C GLN A 303 -2.06 3.07 27.44
N THR A 304 -0.90 2.54 27.02
CA THR A 304 0.38 3.24 27.03
C THR A 304 1.13 3.08 25.70
N GLU A 305 2.08 3.98 25.42
CA GLU A 305 3.00 3.82 24.29
C GLU A 305 3.82 2.52 24.41
N GLY A 306 4.24 2.16 25.63
CA GLY A 306 5.01 0.93 25.87
C GLY A 306 4.23 -0.34 25.53
N GLU A 307 2.93 -0.39 25.85
CA GLU A 307 2.06 -1.51 25.46
C GLU A 307 1.91 -1.61 23.94
N PHE A 308 1.79 -0.48 23.24
CA PHE A 308 1.76 -0.46 21.79
C PHE A 308 3.07 -1.02 21.21
N ASP A 309 4.21 -0.53 21.69
CA ASP A 309 5.52 -0.95 21.20
C ASP A 309 5.75 -2.45 21.45
N GLN A 310 5.40 -2.94 22.64
CA GLN A 310 5.51 -4.36 22.96
C GLN A 310 4.60 -5.23 22.06
N MET A 311 3.37 -4.78 21.80
CA MET A 311 2.45 -5.47 20.91
C MET A 311 2.99 -5.56 19.46
N ILE A 312 3.64 -4.51 18.97
CA ILE A 312 4.30 -4.51 17.65
C ILE A 312 5.50 -5.48 17.61
N GLU A 313 6.32 -5.52 18.66
CA GLU A 313 7.43 -6.48 18.77
C GLU A 313 6.92 -7.94 18.82
N ASP A 314 5.86 -8.19 19.58
CA ASP A 314 5.27 -9.53 19.73
C ASP A 314 4.64 -10.00 18.42
N MET A 315 3.91 -9.12 17.73
CA MET A 315 3.38 -9.37 16.39
C MET A 315 4.50 -9.70 15.40
N GLY A 316 5.60 -8.96 15.42
CA GLY A 316 6.76 -9.22 14.57
C GLY A 316 7.33 -10.64 14.79
N ARG A 317 7.45 -11.08 16.05
CA ARG A 317 7.87 -12.45 16.38
C ARG A 317 6.87 -13.49 15.91
N GLU A 318 5.57 -13.25 16.12
CA GLU A 318 4.51 -14.16 15.65
C GLU A 318 4.56 -14.36 14.13
N TRP A 319 4.76 -13.29 13.35
CA TRP A 319 4.92 -13.40 11.90
C TRP A 319 6.14 -14.22 11.51
N GLU A 320 7.29 -13.94 12.12
CA GLU A 320 8.53 -14.64 11.82
C GLU A 320 8.44 -16.14 12.15
N GLU A 321 7.87 -16.50 13.31
CA GLU A 321 7.80 -17.87 13.81
C GLU A 321 6.69 -18.70 13.17
N LYS A 322 5.55 -18.09 12.80
CA LYS A 322 4.35 -18.81 12.38
C LYS A 322 3.92 -18.53 10.94
N GLY A 323 4.53 -17.54 10.28
CA GLY A 323 4.28 -17.22 8.88
C GLY A 323 3.01 -16.38 8.70
N GLY A 324 3.05 -15.12 9.12
CA GLY A 324 2.01 -14.14 8.77
C GLY A 324 1.94 -13.94 7.25
N GLU A 325 0.77 -13.64 6.70
CA GLU A 325 0.59 -13.44 5.25
C GLU A 325 0.03 -12.05 4.95
N CYS A 326 0.53 -11.43 3.88
CA CYS A 326 -0.04 -10.23 3.30
C CYS A 326 -0.32 -10.44 1.81
N GLY A 327 -1.53 -10.06 1.37
CA GLY A 327 -1.92 -10.09 -0.03
C GLY A 327 -1.74 -8.74 -0.70
N TYR A 328 -1.35 -8.77 -1.97
CA TYR A 328 -1.29 -7.60 -2.84
C TYR A 328 -2.04 -7.92 -4.12
N VAL A 329 -2.77 -6.93 -4.64
CA VAL A 329 -3.55 -7.06 -5.86
C VAL A 329 -3.16 -5.95 -6.82
N VAL A 330 -2.83 -6.34 -8.04
CA VAL A 330 -2.64 -5.44 -9.17
C VAL A 330 -3.87 -5.51 -10.06
N VAL A 331 -4.45 -4.36 -10.37
CA VAL A 331 -5.51 -4.21 -11.36
C VAL A 331 -5.00 -3.37 -12.52
N CYS A 332 -4.91 -3.98 -13.69
CA CYS A 332 -4.59 -3.31 -14.95
C CYS A 332 -5.84 -3.27 -15.82
N ALA A 333 -6.14 -2.13 -16.43
CA ALA A 333 -7.28 -2.00 -17.33
C ALA A 333 -7.02 -0.97 -18.41
N ARG A 334 -7.78 -1.03 -19.51
CA ARG A 334 -7.64 -0.15 -20.67
C ARG A 334 -8.86 0.74 -20.81
N LYS A 335 -8.65 2.02 -21.10
CA LYS A 335 -9.74 2.92 -21.50
C LYS A 335 -10.18 2.56 -22.92
N PRO A 336 -11.48 2.45 -23.22
CA PRO A 336 -11.98 2.25 -24.59
C PRO A 336 -11.43 3.29 -25.57
N LEU A 337 -11.42 2.97 -26.87
CA LEU A 337 -11.01 3.92 -27.92
C LEU A 337 -12.10 4.98 -28.22
N ASN A 338 -13.30 4.78 -27.70
CA ASN A 338 -14.53 5.45 -28.11
C ASN A 338 -14.96 6.50 -27.09
#